data_AF-A0A9X2FKE9-F1
#
_entry.id   AF-A0A9X2FKE9-F1
#
_cell.length_a   1.000
_cell.length_b   1.000
_cell.length_c   1.000
_cell.angle_alpha   90.00
_cell.angle_beta   90.00
_cell.angle_gamma   90.00
#
_symmetry.space_group_name_H-M   'P 1'
#
loop_
_entity.id
_entity.type
_entity.pdbx_description
1 polymer ?
#
loop_
_entity_poly.entity_id
_entity_poly.type
_entity_poly.pdbx_seq_one_letter_code
_entity_poly.pdbx_strand_id
1 'polypeptide(L)'
;MKYYCQRCGRKIDAEARICSSCGVAQDRFDTTEETKPCKNCRKQIPVNSNYCIFCAADQAKLYTLDFDSKQEETKKVSEDKEQVDEPISGNLDNYNSFMEKLAQTAKEENEELNKIKGTVNSKNETEKPGLVASTKLFLQDWLTINKRVGRADFWWGFVGMIIITALFAILLELSLSVVQAIMPSAVETVYTILFRLYLAFYFIAIGTGLCRRYHDAELPWYAILLYFVPVFGEILALILATKEQSVTNDKYTFIDPVRELRKKGHK
;
A
#
# COMPACT_ATOMS: atom_id res chain seq x y z
N MET A 1 -32.94 4.31 35.55
CA MET A 1 -32.50 3.72 34.26
C MET A 1 -31.04 4.11 34.01
N LYS A 2 -30.26 3.31 33.27
CA LYS A 2 -28.88 3.70 32.90
C LYS A 2 -28.94 4.50 31.59
N TYR A 3 -28.22 5.62 31.55
CA TYR A 3 -28.12 6.47 30.37
C TYR A 3 -26.68 6.58 29.89
N TYR A 4 -26.52 6.77 28.59
CA TYR A 4 -25.24 6.83 27.92
C TYR A 4 -25.16 8.07 27.02
N CYS A 5 -23.96 8.62 26.88
CA CYS A 5 -23.71 9.76 26.01
C CYS A 5 -23.91 9.35 24.54
N GLN A 6 -24.73 10.11 23.83
CA GLN A 6 -25.04 9.87 22.41
C GLN A 6 -23.83 9.92 21.47
N ARG A 7 -22.71 10.55 21.88
CA ARG A 7 -21.51 10.72 21.05
C ARG A 7 -20.34 9.82 21.42
N CYS A 8 -20.07 9.62 22.71
CA CYS A 8 -18.91 8.83 23.18
C CYS A 8 -19.26 7.51 23.88
N GLY A 9 -20.56 7.22 24.08
CA GLY A 9 -21.01 5.95 24.65
C GLY A 9 -20.75 5.76 26.16
N ARG A 10 -20.13 6.72 26.85
CA ARG A 10 -19.89 6.65 28.30
C ARG A 10 -21.18 6.83 29.09
N LYS A 11 -21.27 6.14 30.22
CA LYS A 11 -22.39 6.26 31.15
C LYS A 11 -22.46 7.69 31.70
N ILE A 12 -23.63 8.28 31.65
CA ILE A 12 -23.92 9.61 32.19
C ILE A 12 -25.13 9.54 33.12
N ASP A 13 -25.22 10.56 33.96
CA ASP A 13 -26.37 10.75 34.84
C ASP A 13 -27.65 11.03 34.02
N ALA A 14 -28.83 10.77 34.59
CA ALA A 14 -30.11 10.90 33.90
C ALA A 14 -30.46 12.37 33.61
N GLU A 15 -30.07 13.28 34.50
CA GLU A 15 -30.33 14.72 34.38
C GLU A 15 -29.19 15.47 33.68
N ALA A 16 -28.08 14.80 33.35
CA ALA A 16 -26.93 15.42 32.71
C ALA A 16 -27.25 15.91 31.29
N ARG A 17 -27.34 17.24 31.12
CA ARG A 17 -27.50 17.91 29.81
C ARG A 17 -26.21 17.96 29.00
N ILE A 18 -25.06 17.90 29.67
CA ILE A 18 -23.73 17.92 29.03
C ILE A 18 -22.93 16.71 29.54
N CYS A 19 -22.27 16.00 28.63
CA CYS A 19 -21.44 14.86 28.99
C CYS A 19 -20.11 15.29 29.63
N SER A 20 -19.89 14.91 30.89
CA SER A 20 -18.65 15.22 31.64
C SER A 20 -17.36 14.70 30.99
N SER A 21 -17.44 13.66 30.16
CA SER A 21 -16.25 13.08 29.50
C SER A 21 -15.90 13.68 28.14
N CYS A 22 -16.85 14.23 27.39
CA CYS A 22 -16.61 14.70 26.02
C CYS A 22 -17.22 16.06 25.70
N GLY A 23 -17.83 16.73 26.67
CA GLY A 23 -18.36 18.10 26.54
C GLY A 23 -19.60 18.26 25.67
N VAL A 24 -20.18 17.17 25.18
CA VAL A 24 -21.29 17.22 24.21
C VAL A 24 -22.64 17.37 24.92
N ALA A 25 -23.47 18.31 24.44
CA ALA A 25 -24.86 18.44 24.83
C ALA A 25 -25.67 17.19 24.44
N GLN A 26 -26.64 16.80 25.26
CA GLN A 26 -27.46 15.61 25.04
C GLN A 26 -28.82 16.01 24.45
N ASP A 27 -29.15 15.50 23.28
CA ASP A 27 -30.34 15.92 22.52
C ASP A 27 -31.62 15.21 23.00
N ARG A 28 -31.48 14.26 23.92
CA ARG A 28 -32.60 13.51 24.54
C ARG A 28 -33.63 14.37 25.30
N PHE A 29 -33.32 15.65 25.53
CA PHE A 29 -34.19 16.60 26.23
C PHE A 29 -34.96 17.49 25.27
N ASP A 30 -34.61 17.48 23.99
CA ASP A 30 -35.31 18.25 22.96
C ASP A 30 -36.40 17.38 22.34
N THR A 31 -37.60 17.94 22.24
CA THR A 31 -38.77 17.27 21.65
C THR A 31 -38.95 17.56 20.16
N THR A 32 -38.15 18.47 19.62
CA THR A 32 -38.16 18.86 18.20
C THR A 32 -37.21 18.03 17.34
N GLU A 33 -36.33 17.24 17.97
CA GLU A 33 -35.33 16.43 17.30
C GLU A 33 -35.94 15.18 16.63
N GLU A 34 -35.54 14.93 15.39
CA GLU A 34 -35.93 13.71 14.68
C GLU A 34 -35.33 12.47 15.36
N THR A 35 -36.09 11.37 15.38
CA THR A 35 -35.68 10.13 16.03
C THR A 35 -35.62 8.95 15.07
N LYS A 36 -34.67 8.05 15.33
CA LYS A 36 -34.50 6.75 14.67
C LYS A 36 -34.57 5.62 15.70
N PRO A 37 -35.03 4.41 15.33
CA PRO A 37 -34.96 3.26 16.21
C PRO A 37 -33.51 2.76 16.35
N CYS A 38 -33.09 2.45 17.57
CA CYS A 38 -31.78 1.84 17.84
C CYS A 38 -31.64 0.47 17.17
N LYS A 39 -30.51 0.22 16.49
CA LYS A 39 -30.18 -1.06 15.84
C LYS A 39 -30.14 -2.28 16.77
N ASN A 40 -29.91 -2.09 18.07
CA ASN A 40 -29.82 -3.17 19.05
C ASN A 40 -31.11 -3.32 19.88
N CYS A 41 -31.56 -2.25 20.56
CA CYS A 41 -32.68 -2.32 21.50
C CYS A 41 -34.00 -1.73 20.97
N ARG A 42 -34.02 -1.22 19.73
CA ARG A 42 -35.19 -0.65 19.03
C ARG A 42 -35.89 0.54 19.69
N LYS A 43 -35.37 1.07 20.81
CA LYS A 43 -35.85 2.34 21.39
C LYS A 43 -35.54 3.52 20.47
N GLN A 44 -36.42 4.52 20.45
CA GLN A 44 -36.22 5.75 19.68
C GLN A 44 -35.09 6.59 20.28
N ILE A 45 -34.12 6.95 19.45
CA ILE A 45 -32.96 7.78 19.79
C ILE A 45 -32.82 8.90 18.75
N PRO A 46 -32.20 10.05 19.08
CA PRO A 46 -31.94 11.10 18.11
C PRO A 46 -31.20 10.58 16.87
N VAL A 47 -31.57 11.05 15.69
CA VAL A 47 -30.97 10.62 14.41
C VAL A 47 -29.46 10.79 14.39
N ASN A 48 -28.94 11.83 15.04
CA ASN A 48 -27.51 12.13 15.13
C ASN A 48 -26.74 11.34 16.22
N SER A 49 -27.40 10.39 16.89
CA SER A 49 -26.74 9.55 17.91
C SER A 49 -25.80 8.52 17.27
N ASN A 50 -24.51 8.60 17.62
CA ASN A 50 -23.49 7.58 17.30
C ASN A 50 -23.64 6.35 18.22
N TYR A 51 -24.05 6.56 19.47
CA TYR A 51 -24.29 5.51 20.45
C TYR A 51 -25.72 5.58 20.98
N CYS A 52 -26.33 4.43 21.24
CA CYS A 52 -27.67 4.40 21.82
C CYS A 52 -27.64 4.89 23.28
N ILE A 53 -28.46 5.89 23.57
CA ILE A 53 -28.60 6.50 24.90
C ILE A 53 -29.07 5.49 25.98
N PHE A 54 -29.74 4.40 25.59
CA PHE A 54 -30.31 3.43 26.53
C PHE A 54 -29.50 2.14 26.69
N CYS A 55 -28.73 1.72 25.68
CA CYS A 55 -28.01 0.45 25.70
C CYS A 55 -26.53 0.54 25.34
N ALA A 56 -26.01 1.75 25.08
CA ALA A 56 -24.63 2.00 24.69
C ALA A 56 -24.17 1.36 23.36
N ALA A 57 -25.07 0.73 22.61
CA ALA A 57 -24.71 0.11 21.34
C ALA A 57 -24.30 1.17 20.31
N ASP A 58 -23.19 0.92 19.63
CA ASP A 58 -22.73 1.70 18.48
C ASP A 58 -23.73 1.57 17.32
N GLN A 59 -24.20 2.71 16.82
CA GLN A 59 -25.16 2.82 15.73
C GLN A 59 -24.49 2.96 14.35
N ALA A 60 -23.19 3.22 14.29
CA ALA A 60 -22.39 3.25 13.07
C ALA A 60 -21.96 1.84 12.63
N LYS A 61 -21.94 0.87 13.54
CA LYS A 61 -21.62 -0.52 13.21
C LYS A 61 -22.67 -1.09 12.23
N LEU A 62 -22.20 -1.49 11.05
CA LEU A 62 -22.95 -2.31 10.12
C LEU A 62 -23.00 -3.72 10.71
N TYR A 63 -24.16 -4.12 11.26
CA TYR A 63 -24.42 -5.53 11.46
C TYR A 63 -24.72 -6.09 10.08
N THR A 64 -23.77 -6.82 9.49
CA THR A 64 -24.06 -7.72 8.37
C THR A 64 -25.01 -8.78 8.91
N LEU A 65 -26.31 -8.48 8.80
CA LEU A 65 -27.31 -9.53 8.78
C LEU A 65 -27.17 -10.17 7.40
N ASP A 66 -26.85 -11.46 7.38
CA ASP A 66 -26.92 -12.28 6.18
C ASP A 66 -28.34 -12.16 5.61
N PHE A 67 -28.51 -11.29 4.62
CA PHE A 67 -29.76 -11.13 3.90
C PHE A 67 -29.70 -12.04 2.68
N ASP A 68 -30.39 -13.17 2.81
CA ASP A 68 -30.80 -14.00 1.68
C ASP A 68 -31.50 -13.13 0.63
N SER A 69 -31.10 -13.39 -0.60
CA SER A 69 -31.50 -12.70 -1.83
C SER A 69 -33.02 -12.55 -1.96
N LYS A 70 -33.46 -11.32 -2.20
CA LYS A 70 -34.56 -11.05 -3.12
C LYS A 70 -34.42 -9.65 -3.73
N GLN A 71 -34.36 -9.65 -5.06
CA GLN A 71 -34.35 -8.49 -5.93
C GLN A 71 -35.61 -7.65 -5.69
N GLU A 72 -35.49 -6.32 -5.75
CA GLU A 72 -36.55 -5.50 -6.35
C GLU A 72 -36.01 -4.13 -6.80
N GLU A 73 -36.10 -3.99 -8.12
CA GLU A 73 -36.22 -2.85 -9.04
C GLU A 73 -35.98 -1.40 -8.59
N THR A 74 -35.19 -0.75 -9.45
CA THR A 74 -34.91 0.67 -9.55
C THR A 74 -36.18 1.50 -9.79
N LYS A 75 -36.45 2.50 -8.94
CA LYS A 75 -37.33 3.63 -9.26
C LYS A 75 -36.59 4.96 -9.11
N LYS A 76 -36.62 5.74 -10.20
CA LYS A 76 -36.14 7.13 -10.30
C LYS A 76 -37.11 8.08 -9.57
N VAL A 77 -36.59 9.00 -8.76
CA VAL A 77 -37.29 10.18 -8.19
C VAL A 77 -36.20 11.27 -8.06
N SER A 78 -36.08 12.13 -9.08
CA SER A 78 -36.54 13.53 -9.19
C SER A 78 -35.62 14.55 -8.52
N GLU A 79 -35.20 15.53 -9.32
CA GLU A 79 -34.40 16.68 -8.95
C GLU A 79 -35.23 17.64 -8.09
N ASP A 80 -35.00 17.65 -6.78
CA ASP A 80 -35.42 18.75 -5.92
C ASP A 80 -34.17 19.50 -5.41
N LYS A 81 -34.14 20.80 -5.72
CA LYS A 81 -33.10 21.74 -5.33
C LYS A 81 -33.25 22.03 -3.84
N GLU A 82 -32.35 21.49 -3.02
CA GLU A 82 -32.29 21.82 -1.60
C GLU A 82 -31.17 22.84 -1.34
N GLN A 83 -31.55 23.94 -0.70
CA GLN A 83 -30.71 25.09 -0.37
C GLN A 83 -29.58 24.66 0.57
N VAL A 84 -28.35 24.99 0.19
CA VAL A 84 -27.15 24.81 1.00
C VAL A 84 -27.07 25.96 1.99
N ASP A 85 -27.42 25.71 3.25
CA ASP A 85 -27.15 26.61 4.36
C ASP A 85 -25.67 26.57 4.77
N GLU A 86 -25.20 27.72 5.26
CA GLU A 86 -23.82 28.23 5.32
C GLU A 86 -22.64 27.28 5.66
N PRO A 87 -21.46 27.50 5.04
CA PRO A 87 -20.28 26.69 5.23
C PRO A 87 -19.59 26.99 6.58
N ILE A 88 -19.19 25.92 7.27
CA ILE A 88 -18.24 25.96 8.39
C ILE A 88 -16.93 26.58 7.86
N SER A 89 -16.72 27.87 8.15
CA SER A 89 -15.56 28.66 7.75
C SER A 89 -14.32 28.32 8.58
N GLY A 90 -13.88 27.07 8.45
CA GLY A 90 -12.55 26.61 8.84
C GLY A 90 -11.66 26.49 7.60
N ASN A 91 -11.21 27.63 7.06
CA ASN A 91 -10.17 27.77 6.03
C ASN A 91 -10.16 26.72 4.90
N LEU A 92 -11.34 26.41 4.34
CA LEU A 92 -11.52 25.51 3.20
C LEU A 92 -10.73 25.98 1.97
N ASP A 93 -10.58 27.30 1.82
CA ASP A 93 -9.81 27.93 0.74
C ASP A 93 -8.31 27.61 0.83
N ASN A 94 -7.77 27.51 2.06
CA ASN A 94 -6.38 27.12 2.28
C ASN A 94 -6.17 25.62 2.00
N TYR A 95 -7.15 24.76 2.30
CA TYR A 95 -7.10 23.35 1.92
C TYR A 95 -7.16 23.16 0.40
N ASN A 96 -8.14 23.77 -0.27
CA ASN A 96 -8.31 23.64 -1.72
C ASN A 96 -7.12 24.25 -2.48
N SER A 97 -6.61 25.41 -2.07
CA SER A 97 -5.42 26.02 -2.69
C SER A 97 -4.14 25.23 -2.40
N PHE A 98 -4.02 24.57 -1.24
CA PHE A 98 -2.92 23.63 -0.97
C PHE A 98 -3.01 22.40 -1.87
N MET A 99 -4.20 21.81 -2.01
CA MET A 99 -4.44 20.66 -2.90
C MET A 99 -4.21 21.03 -4.37
N GLU A 100 -4.59 22.23 -4.79
CA GLU A 100 -4.33 22.73 -6.13
C GLU A 100 -2.83 22.95 -6.37
N LYS A 101 -2.10 23.51 -5.40
CA LYS A 101 -0.64 23.61 -5.44
C LYS A 101 0.03 22.25 -5.52
N LEU A 102 -0.40 21.26 -4.73
CA LEU A 102 0.10 19.88 -4.80
C LEU A 102 -0.19 19.23 -6.16
N ALA A 103 -1.36 19.49 -6.72
CA ALA A 103 -1.72 18.97 -8.04
C ALA A 103 -0.89 19.64 -9.15
N GLN A 104 -0.61 20.93 -9.03
CA GLN A 104 0.26 21.67 -9.96
C GLN A 104 1.71 21.17 -9.86
N THR A 105 2.28 21.07 -8.66
CA THR A 105 3.64 20.53 -8.49
C THR A 105 3.76 19.08 -8.95
N ALA A 106 2.76 18.24 -8.69
CA ALA A 106 2.72 16.87 -9.21
C ALA A 106 2.64 16.83 -10.75
N LYS A 107 1.92 17.77 -11.39
CA LYS A 107 1.87 17.87 -12.86
C LYS A 107 3.22 18.33 -13.43
N GLU A 108 3.82 19.36 -12.84
CA GLU A 108 5.14 19.87 -13.21
C GLU A 108 6.21 18.77 -13.08
N GLU A 109 6.24 18.06 -11.95
CA GLU A 109 7.15 16.94 -11.72
C GLU A 109 6.93 15.83 -12.76
N ASN A 110 5.68 15.48 -13.08
CA ASN A 110 5.40 14.49 -14.13
C ASN A 110 5.85 14.96 -15.53
N GLU A 111 5.74 16.24 -15.82
CA GLU A 111 6.24 16.82 -17.07
C GLU A 111 7.77 16.73 -17.15
N GLU A 112 8.47 17.05 -16.06
CA GLU A 112 9.92 16.90 -15.98
C GLU A 112 10.37 15.44 -16.05
N LEU A 113 9.66 14.52 -15.38
CA LEU A 113 9.89 13.07 -15.49
C LEU A 113 9.78 12.61 -16.95
N ASN A 114 8.77 13.09 -17.68
CA ASN A 114 8.59 12.73 -19.08
C ASN A 114 9.67 13.31 -19.99
N LYS A 115 10.23 14.48 -19.67
CA LYS A 115 11.40 15.04 -20.39
C LYS A 115 12.68 14.23 -20.17
N ILE A 116 12.81 13.54 -19.03
CA ILE A 116 13.98 12.69 -18.73
C ILE A 116 13.88 11.31 -19.39
N LYS A 117 12.67 10.81 -19.67
CA LYS A 117 12.46 9.54 -20.35
C LYS A 117 12.94 9.64 -21.81
N GLY A 118 14.13 9.13 -22.08
CA GLY A 118 14.63 8.91 -23.45
C GLY A 118 14.06 7.63 -24.08
N THR A 119 14.25 7.45 -25.39
CA THR A 119 13.89 6.21 -26.08
C THR A 119 14.89 5.09 -25.77
N VAL A 120 14.42 3.86 -25.67
CA VAL A 120 15.28 2.71 -25.40
C VAL A 120 15.95 2.24 -26.69
N ASN A 121 17.19 2.71 -26.93
CA ASN A 121 17.95 2.37 -28.14
C ASN A 121 18.95 1.21 -27.91
N SER A 122 19.21 0.82 -26.66
CA SER A 122 20.13 -0.26 -26.31
C SER A 122 19.41 -1.54 -25.89
N LYS A 123 20.11 -2.69 -25.97
CA LYS A 123 19.60 -3.99 -25.52
C LYS A 123 19.74 -4.23 -24.01
N ASN A 124 20.60 -3.47 -23.35
CA ASN A 124 20.98 -3.63 -21.95
C ASN A 124 21.33 -2.27 -21.35
N GLU A 125 21.33 -2.21 -20.01
CA GLU A 125 21.75 -1.02 -19.25
C GLU A 125 23.27 -0.93 -19.20
N THR A 126 23.94 -2.07 -19.05
CA THR A 126 25.39 -2.16 -19.19
C THR A 126 25.77 -2.36 -20.67
N GLU A 127 26.80 -1.65 -21.14
CA GLU A 127 27.37 -1.90 -22.47
C GLU A 127 27.94 -3.32 -22.61
N LYS A 128 28.56 -3.83 -21.53
CA LYS A 128 29.15 -5.17 -21.44
C LYS A 128 28.55 -5.92 -20.25
N PRO A 129 27.36 -6.53 -20.41
CA PRO A 129 26.71 -7.27 -19.35
C PRO A 129 27.58 -8.46 -18.92
N GLY A 130 27.63 -8.73 -17.63
CA GLY A 130 28.48 -9.77 -17.05
C GLY A 130 28.25 -9.88 -15.56
N LEU A 131 28.76 -10.97 -14.96
CA LEU A 131 28.43 -11.36 -13.59
C LEU A 131 28.56 -10.19 -12.59
N VAL A 132 29.71 -9.51 -12.53
CA VAL A 132 29.95 -8.45 -11.55
C VAL A 132 29.09 -7.21 -11.83
N ALA A 133 29.08 -6.71 -13.07
CA ALA A 133 28.37 -5.48 -13.43
C ALA A 133 26.86 -5.63 -13.22
N SER A 134 26.29 -6.74 -13.69
CA SER A 134 24.86 -6.97 -13.63
C SER A 134 24.36 -7.33 -12.22
N THR A 135 25.18 -8.03 -11.42
CA THR A 135 24.87 -8.26 -9.98
C THR A 135 24.89 -6.96 -9.20
N LYS A 136 25.88 -6.09 -9.46
CA LYS A 136 25.93 -4.76 -8.85
C LYS A 136 24.67 -3.96 -9.18
N LEU A 137 24.18 -4.00 -10.42
CA LEU A 137 22.92 -3.38 -10.81
C LEU A 137 21.71 -3.95 -10.04
N PHE A 138 21.65 -5.26 -9.83
CA PHE A 138 20.60 -5.88 -9.01
C PHE A 138 20.61 -5.35 -7.58
N LEU A 139 21.79 -5.27 -6.96
CA LEU A 139 21.96 -4.76 -5.60
C LEU A 139 21.70 -3.25 -5.48
N GLN A 140 22.05 -2.46 -6.50
CA GLN A 140 21.82 -1.00 -6.48
C GLN A 140 20.34 -0.64 -6.66
N ASP A 141 19.58 -1.50 -7.33
CA ASP A 141 18.19 -1.25 -7.74
C ASP A 141 17.21 -2.27 -7.17
N TRP A 142 17.59 -2.94 -6.08
CA TRP A 142 16.76 -3.99 -5.45
C TRP A 142 15.41 -3.48 -4.93
N LEU A 143 15.23 -2.16 -4.78
CA LEU A 143 13.95 -1.51 -4.42
C LEU A 143 13.33 -0.70 -5.58
N THR A 144 13.95 -0.69 -6.76
CA THR A 144 13.46 0.09 -7.90
C THR A 144 12.64 -0.79 -8.84
N ILE A 145 11.42 -0.33 -9.14
CA ILE A 145 10.48 -1.01 -10.05
C ILE A 145 10.24 -0.20 -11.33
N ASN A 146 10.41 1.12 -11.27
CA ASN A 146 10.06 2.06 -12.35
C ASN A 146 11.11 2.17 -13.47
N LYS A 147 11.84 1.09 -13.75
CA LYS A 147 12.81 1.03 -14.84
C LYS A 147 12.79 -0.34 -15.54
N ARG A 148 13.53 -0.47 -16.63
CA ARG A 148 13.78 -1.71 -17.37
C ARG A 148 15.08 -2.35 -16.93
N VAL A 149 15.22 -3.65 -17.20
CA VAL A 149 16.52 -4.34 -17.18
C VAL A 149 16.60 -5.24 -18.40
N GLY A 150 17.69 -5.13 -19.15
CA GLY A 150 17.89 -5.90 -20.37
C GLY A 150 18.08 -7.38 -20.07
N ARG A 151 17.87 -8.23 -21.09
CA ARG A 151 17.90 -9.68 -20.92
C ARG A 151 19.23 -10.19 -20.35
N ALA A 152 20.36 -9.71 -20.86
CA ALA A 152 21.66 -10.21 -20.43
C ALA A 152 22.00 -9.74 -19.01
N ASP A 153 21.71 -8.46 -18.69
CA ASP A 153 21.87 -7.94 -17.33
C ASP A 153 20.98 -8.69 -16.33
N PHE A 154 19.75 -9.03 -16.72
CA PHE A 154 18.87 -9.82 -15.87
C PHE A 154 19.45 -11.19 -15.52
N TRP A 155 19.85 -11.99 -16.52
CA TRP A 155 20.33 -13.35 -16.27
C TRP A 155 21.67 -13.39 -15.54
N TRP A 156 22.61 -12.49 -15.86
CA TRP A 156 23.87 -12.39 -15.12
C TRP A 156 23.64 -11.92 -13.68
N GLY A 157 22.74 -10.95 -13.46
CA GLY A 157 22.36 -10.52 -12.12
C GLY A 157 21.67 -11.62 -11.32
N PHE A 158 20.78 -12.39 -11.94
CA PHE A 158 20.10 -13.53 -11.33
C PHE A 158 21.10 -14.61 -10.86
N VAL A 159 22.04 -14.99 -11.73
CA VAL A 159 23.13 -15.93 -11.38
C VAL A 159 23.99 -15.38 -10.24
N GLY A 160 24.33 -14.09 -10.26
CA GLY A 160 25.08 -13.48 -9.18
C GLY A 160 24.34 -13.45 -7.85
N MET A 161 23.01 -13.25 -7.87
CA MET A 161 22.18 -13.37 -6.66
C MET A 161 22.17 -14.81 -6.11
N ILE A 162 22.17 -15.83 -6.97
CA ILE A 162 22.34 -17.23 -6.54
C ILE A 162 23.70 -17.44 -5.87
N ILE A 163 24.78 -16.89 -6.43
CA ILE A 163 26.13 -16.98 -5.83
C ILE A 163 26.16 -16.27 -4.47
N ILE A 164 25.60 -15.06 -4.37
CA ILE A 164 25.50 -14.34 -3.09
C ILE A 164 24.70 -15.16 -2.07
N THR A 165 23.64 -15.86 -2.50
CA THR A 165 22.85 -16.75 -1.64
C THR A 165 23.67 -17.92 -1.12
N ALA A 166 24.44 -18.58 -1.98
CA ALA A 166 25.33 -19.67 -1.57
C ALA A 166 26.40 -19.18 -0.59
N LEU A 167 27.02 -18.02 -0.86
CA LEU A 167 28.00 -17.41 0.04
C LEU A 167 27.39 -17.03 1.39
N PHE A 168 26.18 -16.46 1.39
CA PHE A 168 25.46 -16.15 2.63
C PHE A 168 25.16 -17.41 3.44
N ALA A 169 24.73 -18.50 2.80
CA ALA A 169 24.45 -19.77 3.47
C ALA A 169 25.70 -20.33 4.17
N ILE A 170 26.85 -20.34 3.47
CA ILE A 170 28.14 -20.79 4.05
C ILE A 170 28.54 -19.91 5.23
N LEU A 171 28.45 -18.59 5.08
CA LEU A 171 28.79 -17.64 6.15
C LEU A 171 27.85 -17.77 7.35
N LEU A 172 26.56 -17.99 7.10
CA LEU A 172 25.56 -18.19 8.14
C LEU A 172 25.87 -19.47 8.94
N GLU A 173 26.13 -20.59 8.27
CA GLU A 173 26.48 -21.85 8.93
C GLU A 173 27.75 -21.71 9.79
N LEU A 174 28.80 -21.09 9.24
CA LEU A 174 30.03 -20.81 9.98
C LEU A 174 29.74 -19.94 11.22
N SER A 175 28.93 -18.88 11.07
CA SER A 175 28.57 -18.00 12.18
C SER A 175 27.77 -18.72 13.26
N LEU A 176 26.86 -19.62 12.88
CA LEU A 176 26.05 -20.39 13.82
C LEU A 176 26.86 -21.42 14.58
N SER A 177 27.91 -22.01 13.97
CA SER A 177 28.84 -22.90 14.69
C SER A 177 29.54 -22.19 15.86
N VAL A 178 29.89 -20.90 15.68
CA VAL A 178 30.49 -20.07 16.73
C VAL A 178 29.44 -19.75 17.79
N VAL A 179 28.23 -19.38 17.40
CA VAL A 179 27.13 -19.12 18.35
C VAL A 179 26.82 -20.38 19.16
N GLN A 180 26.82 -21.56 18.55
CA GLN A 180 26.59 -22.83 19.23
C GLN A 180 27.67 -23.11 20.29
N ALA A 181 28.93 -22.75 20.02
CA ALA A 181 30.01 -22.95 20.98
C ALA A 181 29.94 -22.02 22.20
N ILE A 182 29.41 -20.80 22.03
CA ILE A 182 29.38 -19.76 23.08
C ILE A 182 28.03 -19.72 23.81
N MET A 183 26.93 -19.78 23.05
CA MET A 183 25.53 -19.66 23.52
C MET A 183 24.60 -20.63 22.79
N PRO A 184 24.61 -21.93 23.15
CA PRO A 184 23.82 -22.96 22.46
C PRO A 184 22.31 -22.65 22.38
N SER A 185 21.75 -22.05 23.43
CA SER A 185 20.32 -21.70 23.50
C SER A 185 19.91 -20.56 22.56
N ALA A 186 20.86 -19.80 22.00
CA ALA A 186 20.58 -18.68 21.12
C ALA A 186 20.58 -19.05 19.62
N VAL A 187 21.09 -20.24 19.25
CA VAL A 187 21.31 -20.64 17.85
C VAL A 187 20.04 -20.57 17.02
N GLU A 188 18.93 -21.15 17.51
CA GLU A 188 17.65 -21.17 16.80
C GLU A 188 17.10 -19.75 16.58
N THR A 189 17.16 -18.90 17.60
CA THR A 189 16.70 -17.51 17.53
C THR A 189 17.53 -16.71 16.52
N VAL A 190 18.86 -16.83 16.57
CA VAL A 190 19.78 -16.14 15.65
C VAL A 190 19.56 -16.61 14.21
N TYR A 191 19.51 -17.93 13.99
CA TYR A 191 19.22 -18.52 12.67
C TYR A 191 17.90 -17.98 12.12
N THR A 192 16.84 -18.04 12.92
CA THR A 192 15.49 -17.64 12.50
C THR A 192 15.45 -16.17 12.07
N ILE A 193 16.08 -15.27 12.83
CA ILE A 193 16.10 -13.84 12.51
C ILE A 193 16.89 -13.59 11.22
N LEU A 194 18.14 -14.08 11.16
CA LEU A 194 19.02 -13.83 10.02
C LEU A 194 18.48 -14.45 8.73
N PHE A 195 17.96 -15.67 8.81
CA PHE A 195 17.34 -16.36 7.67
C PHE A 195 16.13 -15.58 7.16
N ARG A 196 15.23 -15.12 8.04
CA ARG A 196 14.04 -14.34 7.63
C ARG A 196 14.39 -13.00 7.01
N LEU A 197 15.37 -12.28 7.57
CA LEU A 197 15.85 -11.01 7.00
C LEU A 197 16.44 -11.23 5.61
N TYR A 198 17.27 -12.25 5.46
CA TYR A 198 17.87 -12.60 4.17
C TYR A 198 16.81 -13.04 3.15
N LEU A 199 15.85 -13.87 3.58
CA LEU A 199 14.75 -14.31 2.74
C LEU A 199 13.93 -13.12 2.23
N ALA A 200 13.56 -12.19 3.11
CA ALA A 200 12.84 -10.97 2.72
C ALA A 200 13.64 -10.14 1.71
N PHE A 201 14.93 -9.93 1.95
CA PHE A 201 15.83 -9.25 1.01
C PHE A 201 15.87 -9.97 -0.36
N TYR A 202 16.04 -11.30 -0.37
CA TYR A 202 16.12 -12.10 -1.58
C TYR A 202 14.83 -12.00 -2.41
N PHE A 203 13.66 -12.19 -1.77
CA PHE A 203 12.36 -12.08 -2.44
C PHE A 203 12.13 -10.68 -3.02
N ILE A 204 12.50 -9.63 -2.29
CA ILE A 204 12.37 -8.25 -2.77
C ILE A 204 13.31 -8.01 -3.95
N ALA A 205 14.59 -8.39 -3.84
CA ALA A 205 15.58 -8.13 -4.87
C ALA A 205 15.28 -8.87 -6.19
N ILE A 206 14.92 -10.16 -6.11
CA ILE A 206 14.51 -10.95 -7.28
C ILE A 206 13.17 -10.47 -7.82
N GLY A 207 12.21 -10.19 -6.93
CA GLY A 207 10.88 -9.72 -7.31
C GLY A 207 10.92 -8.39 -8.07
N THR A 208 11.67 -7.40 -7.58
CA THR A 208 11.86 -6.13 -8.31
C THR A 208 12.64 -6.32 -9.60
N GLY A 209 13.63 -7.22 -9.62
CA GLY A 209 14.35 -7.61 -10.85
C GLY A 209 13.41 -8.19 -11.92
N LEU A 210 12.52 -9.10 -11.54
CA LEU A 210 11.50 -9.68 -12.42
C LEU A 210 10.51 -8.63 -12.92
N CYS A 211 10.01 -7.73 -12.05
CA CYS A 211 9.14 -6.63 -12.48
C CYS A 211 9.82 -5.76 -13.54
N ARG A 212 11.08 -5.35 -13.32
CA ARG A 212 11.86 -4.58 -14.30
C ARG A 212 12.07 -5.35 -15.60
N ARG A 213 12.25 -6.66 -15.52
CA ARG A 213 12.42 -7.54 -16.67
C ARG A 213 11.13 -7.69 -17.47
N TYR A 214 9.99 -7.76 -16.79
CA TYR A 214 8.67 -7.78 -17.42
C TYR A 214 8.34 -6.46 -18.09
N HIS A 215 8.69 -5.33 -17.47
CA HIS A 215 8.60 -4.03 -18.14
C HIS A 215 9.42 -3.99 -19.43
N ASP A 216 10.62 -4.58 -19.44
CA ASP A 216 11.46 -4.66 -20.63
C ASP A 216 10.87 -5.53 -21.75
N ALA A 217 10.14 -6.59 -21.39
CA ALA A 217 9.44 -7.48 -22.34
C ALA A 217 7.98 -7.06 -22.62
N GLU A 218 7.57 -5.89 -22.11
CA GLU A 218 6.20 -5.35 -22.16
C GLU A 218 5.13 -6.32 -21.66
N LEU A 219 5.51 -7.15 -20.70
CA LEU A 219 4.59 -7.99 -19.97
C LEU A 219 3.94 -7.17 -18.85
N PRO A 220 2.67 -7.46 -18.51
CA PRO A 220 2.02 -6.80 -17.40
C PRO A 220 2.77 -7.08 -16.09
N TRP A 221 2.94 -6.06 -15.25
CA TRP A 221 3.67 -6.18 -13.98
C TRP A 221 3.06 -7.25 -13.05
N TYR A 222 1.74 -7.47 -13.11
CA TYR A 222 1.05 -8.48 -12.31
C TYR A 222 1.42 -9.93 -12.67
N ALA A 223 2.16 -10.16 -13.77
CA ALA A 223 2.78 -11.46 -14.04
C ALA A 223 3.75 -11.89 -12.92
N ILE A 224 4.20 -10.95 -12.07
CA ILE A 224 4.97 -11.25 -10.86
C ILE A 224 4.20 -12.13 -9.87
N LEU A 225 2.87 -12.17 -9.91
CA LEU A 225 2.08 -13.02 -9.01
C LEU A 225 2.41 -14.51 -9.18
N LEU A 226 2.87 -14.93 -10.37
CA LEU A 226 3.35 -16.28 -10.60
C LEU A 226 4.54 -16.62 -9.71
N TYR A 227 5.44 -15.66 -9.44
CA TYR A 227 6.60 -15.88 -8.59
C TYR A 227 6.25 -16.29 -7.15
N PHE A 228 5.04 -15.97 -6.68
CA PHE A 228 4.57 -16.36 -5.34
C PHE A 228 3.90 -17.74 -5.30
N VAL A 229 3.71 -18.40 -6.44
CA VAL A 229 3.24 -19.79 -6.50
C VAL A 229 4.47 -20.70 -6.44
N PRO A 230 4.64 -21.49 -5.35
CA PRO A 230 5.86 -22.26 -5.14
C PRO A 230 6.15 -23.23 -6.28
N VAL A 231 7.43 -23.36 -6.61
CA VAL A 231 7.96 -24.29 -7.64
C VAL A 231 7.48 -23.97 -9.05
N PHE A 232 6.21 -24.23 -9.36
CA PHE A 232 5.67 -24.08 -10.72
C PHE A 232 5.61 -22.62 -11.17
N GLY A 233 5.15 -21.73 -10.29
CA GLY A 233 5.00 -20.34 -10.64
C GLY A 233 6.33 -19.59 -10.77
N GLU A 234 7.31 -19.92 -9.93
CA GLU A 234 8.68 -19.43 -10.05
C GLU A 234 9.30 -19.83 -11.40
N ILE A 235 9.14 -21.10 -11.80
CA ILE A 235 9.63 -21.58 -13.11
C ILE A 235 8.94 -20.82 -14.26
N LEU A 236 7.61 -20.66 -14.21
CA LEU A 236 6.88 -19.90 -15.23
C LEU A 236 7.31 -18.43 -15.28
N ALA A 237 7.53 -17.80 -14.13
CA ALA A 237 8.03 -16.43 -14.03
C ALA A 237 9.40 -16.29 -14.70
N LEU A 238 10.31 -17.24 -14.46
CA LEU A 238 11.63 -17.28 -15.10
C LEU A 238 11.53 -17.57 -16.61
N ILE A 239 10.61 -18.42 -17.06
CA ILE A 239 10.35 -18.65 -18.48
C ILE A 239 9.89 -17.35 -19.14
N LEU A 240 8.95 -16.62 -18.54
CA LEU A 240 8.48 -15.33 -19.05
C LEU A 240 9.63 -14.30 -19.13
N ALA A 241 10.58 -14.35 -18.20
CA ALA A 241 11.78 -13.51 -18.22
C ALA A 241 12.74 -13.81 -19.40
N THR A 242 12.58 -14.93 -20.10
CA THR A 242 13.35 -15.25 -21.32
C THR A 242 12.85 -14.55 -22.58
N LYS A 243 11.61 -14.05 -22.57
CA LYS A 243 10.97 -13.34 -23.70
C LYS A 243 11.90 -12.24 -24.23
N GLU A 244 11.86 -11.94 -25.51
CA GLU A 244 12.69 -10.88 -26.08
C GLU A 244 12.28 -9.49 -25.55
N GLN A 245 13.23 -8.55 -25.59
CA GLN A 245 12.95 -7.14 -25.28
C GLN A 245 11.98 -6.58 -26.32
N SER A 246 10.97 -5.85 -25.85
CA SER A 246 10.00 -5.17 -26.70
C SER A 246 10.01 -3.68 -26.39
N VAL A 247 10.09 -2.84 -27.43
CA VAL A 247 10.19 -1.37 -27.32
C VAL A 247 9.08 -0.73 -28.15
N THR A 248 7.86 -1.22 -28.00
CA THR A 248 6.68 -0.59 -28.61
C THR A 248 6.13 0.54 -27.74
N ASN A 249 6.46 0.54 -26.45
CA ASN A 249 5.97 1.47 -25.45
C ASN A 249 7.11 2.08 -24.62
N ASP A 250 7.23 3.41 -24.64
CA ASP A 250 8.27 4.14 -23.91
C ASP A 250 7.92 4.46 -22.45
N LYS A 251 6.92 3.77 -21.86
CA LYS A 251 6.50 3.99 -20.46
C LYS A 251 7.64 3.85 -19.45
N TYR A 252 8.53 2.88 -19.67
CA TYR A 252 9.70 2.59 -18.84
C TYR A 252 10.96 2.66 -19.68
N THR A 253 12.09 3.05 -19.09
CA THR A 253 13.41 3.11 -19.75
C THR A 253 14.46 2.46 -18.82
N PHE A 254 15.73 2.40 -19.23
CA PHE A 254 16.80 1.94 -18.32
C PHE A 254 17.12 2.93 -17.19
N ILE A 255 16.56 4.14 -17.25
CA ILE A 255 16.77 5.19 -16.27
C ILE A 255 15.58 5.23 -15.32
N ASP A 256 15.83 5.32 -14.02
CA ASP A 256 14.80 5.64 -13.03
C ASP A 256 14.61 7.16 -13.00
N PRO A 257 13.48 7.68 -13.53
CA PRO A 257 13.33 9.11 -13.73
C PRO A 257 13.19 9.87 -12.40
N VAL A 258 12.64 9.22 -11.35
CA VAL A 258 12.52 9.81 -10.00
C VAL A 258 13.90 9.98 -9.37
N ARG A 259 14.77 8.96 -9.55
CA ARG A 259 16.15 9.02 -9.06
C ARG A 259 16.96 10.12 -9.75
N GLU A 260 16.77 10.29 -11.06
CA GLU A 260 17.46 11.35 -11.82
C GLU A 260 16.95 12.76 -11.48
N LEU A 261 15.64 12.95 -11.28
CA LEU A 261 15.12 14.23 -10.80
C LEU A 261 15.71 14.61 -9.45
N ARG A 262 15.77 13.66 -8.50
CA ARG A 262 16.40 13.90 -7.19
C ARG A 262 17.87 14.32 -7.32
N LYS A 263 18.63 13.73 -8.24
CA LYS A 263 20.03 14.14 -8.50
C LYS A 263 20.13 15.56 -9.06
N LYS A 264 19.19 15.99 -9.90
CA LYS A 264 19.17 17.35 -10.46
C LYS A 264 18.79 18.40 -9.43
N GLY A 265 17.82 18.13 -8.56
CA GLY A 265 17.38 19.07 -7.51
C GLY A 265 18.38 19.27 -6.35
N HIS A 266 19.43 18.45 -6.26
CA HIS A 266 20.50 18.60 -5.27
C HIS A 266 21.78 19.27 -5.82
N LYS A 267 21.79 19.70 -7.09
CA LYS A 267 22.85 20.51 -7.69
C LYS A 267 22.46 21.98 -7.72
#